data_AF-A0A1H8DW87-F1
#
_entry.id   AF-A0A1H8DW87-F1
#
_cell.length_a   1.000
_cell.length_b   1.000
_cell.length_c   1.000
_cell.angle_alpha   90.00
_cell.angle_beta   90.00
_cell.angle_gamma   90.00
#
_symmetry.space_group_name_H-M   'P 1'
#
loop_
_entity.id
_entity.type
_entity.pdbx_description
1 polymer ?
#
loop_
_entity_poly.entity_id
_entity_poly.type
_entity_poly.pdbx_seq_one_letter_code
_entity_poly.pdbx_strand_id
1 'polypeptide(L)'
;MIKHVFFSVANVEASFAFYKPVLAALKAAPLMEVPDGDTGKLAAVGFGDETGPYFWVGKSANAPGYCHVAFSAASREEVRAFFDAAINAGGKDNGAPGPRPKYHPDYYAAFVLDPDGNNIEAAFVGPEG
;
A
#
# COMPACT_ATOMS: atom_id res chain seq x y z
N MET A 1 -0.54 9.07 -15.70
CA MET A 1 -1.82 8.98 -14.97
C MET A 1 -2.22 7.51 -14.94
N ILE A 2 -2.42 6.95 -13.75
CA ILE A 2 -2.83 5.55 -13.54
C ILE A 2 -4.26 5.58 -13.00
N LYS A 3 -5.18 4.78 -13.54
CA LYS A 3 -6.56 4.71 -13.03
C LYS A 3 -6.66 3.79 -11.81
N HIS A 4 -6.16 2.56 -11.96
CA HIS A 4 -6.10 1.58 -10.89
C HIS A 4 -5.10 0.49 -11.24
N VAL A 5 -4.71 -0.28 -10.24
CA VAL A 5 -3.86 -1.47 -10.31
C VAL A 5 -4.48 -2.60 -9.52
N PHE A 6 -4.18 -3.85 -9.89
CA PHE A 6 -4.64 -5.05 -9.19
C PHE A 6 -3.48 -6.02 -9.01
N PHE A 7 -3.35 -6.58 -7.80
CA PHE A 7 -2.31 -7.56 -7.47
C PHE A 7 -2.93 -8.84 -6.89
N SER A 8 -2.41 -9.97 -7.37
CA SER A 8 -2.72 -11.28 -6.79
C SER A 8 -2.00 -11.42 -5.45
N VAL A 9 -2.72 -11.81 -4.40
CA VAL A 9 -2.17 -12.06 -3.06
C VAL A 9 -2.52 -13.47 -2.59
N ALA A 10 -1.65 -14.08 -1.77
CA ALA A 10 -1.84 -15.43 -1.27
C ALA A 10 -3.02 -15.51 -0.30
N ASN A 11 -3.23 -14.48 0.51
CA ASN A 11 -4.31 -14.41 1.50
C ASN A 11 -4.89 -12.99 1.60
N VAL A 12 -6.07 -12.80 1.00
CA VAL A 12 -6.76 -11.49 0.95
C VAL A 12 -7.10 -10.95 2.34
N GLU A 13 -7.42 -11.82 3.31
CA GLU A 13 -7.74 -11.38 4.68
C GLU A 13 -6.49 -10.86 5.39
N ALA A 14 -5.34 -11.54 5.20
CA ALA A 14 -4.06 -11.09 5.72
C ALA A 14 -3.60 -9.79 5.05
N SER A 15 -3.72 -9.69 3.73
CA SER A 15 -3.43 -8.46 2.99
C SER A 15 -4.37 -7.32 3.40
N PHE A 16 -5.65 -7.58 3.63
CA PHE A 16 -6.60 -6.57 4.11
C PHE A 16 -6.22 -6.05 5.50
N ALA A 17 -5.89 -6.95 6.43
CA ALA A 17 -5.44 -6.58 7.77
C ALA A 17 -4.15 -5.74 7.74
N PHE A 18 -3.28 -5.97 6.76
CA PHE A 18 -2.09 -5.16 6.51
C PHE A 18 -2.43 -3.80 5.86
N TYR A 19 -3.07 -3.80 4.69
CA TYR A 19 -3.26 -2.59 3.89
C TYR A 19 -4.25 -1.61 4.51
N LYS A 20 -5.24 -2.06 5.29
CA LYS A 20 -6.24 -1.17 5.89
C LYS A 20 -5.63 -0.09 6.79
N PRO A 21 -4.84 -0.39 7.83
CA PRO A 21 -4.20 0.65 8.64
C PRO A 21 -3.10 1.40 7.88
N VAL A 22 -2.37 0.71 6.99
CA VAL A 22 -1.25 1.28 6.23
C VAL A 22 -1.71 2.37 5.28
N LEU A 23 -2.76 2.10 4.50
CA LEU A 23 -3.29 3.05 3.52
C LEU A 23 -4.17 4.12 4.18
N ALA A 24 -4.74 3.84 5.36
CA ALA A 24 -5.41 4.87 6.17
C ALA A 24 -4.47 6.00 6.60
N ALA A 25 -3.17 5.71 6.82
CA ALA A 25 -2.16 6.74 7.09
C ALA A 25 -1.95 7.70 5.91
N LEU A 26 -2.32 7.27 4.70
CA LEU A 26 -2.31 8.05 3.46
C LEU A 26 -3.72 8.50 3.05
N LYS A 27 -4.67 8.50 3.99
CA LYS A 27 -6.08 8.90 3.80
C LYS A 27 -6.86 8.05 2.79
N ALA A 28 -6.37 6.85 2.46
CA ALA A 28 -7.08 5.89 1.65
C ALA A 28 -7.84 4.87 2.51
N ALA A 29 -9.05 4.52 2.11
CA ALA A 29 -9.95 3.61 2.81
C ALA A 29 -10.32 2.41 1.93
N PRO A 30 -10.75 1.27 2.51
CA PRO A 30 -11.34 0.20 1.73
C PRO A 30 -12.73 0.64 1.23
N LEU A 31 -12.85 0.91 -0.06
CA LEU A 31 -14.08 1.42 -0.66
C LEU A 31 -14.97 0.32 -1.23
N MET A 32 -14.36 -0.82 -1.58
CA MET A 32 -15.10 -1.94 -2.14
C MET A 32 -14.53 -3.26 -1.62
N GLU A 33 -15.39 -4.06 -1.00
CA GLU A 33 -15.10 -5.42 -0.57
C GLU A 33 -15.86 -6.38 -1.48
N VAL A 34 -15.15 -7.30 -2.13
CA VAL A 34 -15.74 -8.28 -3.04
C VAL A 34 -15.70 -9.65 -2.35
N PRO A 35 -16.86 -10.21 -1.97
CA PRO A 35 -16.92 -11.55 -1.41
C PRO A 35 -16.75 -12.61 -2.50
N ASP A 36 -16.15 -13.73 -2.10
CA ASP A 36 -16.11 -14.98 -2.84
C ASP A 36 -17.52 -15.61 -2.81
N GLY A 37 -18.07 -15.92 -3.99
CA GLY A 37 -19.46 -16.35 -4.12
C GLY A 37 -19.78 -17.69 -3.45
N ASP A 38 -18.78 -18.57 -3.29
CA ASP A 38 -18.96 -19.90 -2.73
C ASP A 38 -18.68 -19.93 -1.23
N THR A 39 -17.66 -19.20 -0.78
CA THR A 39 -17.20 -19.25 0.62
C THR A 39 -17.66 -18.06 1.46
N GLY A 40 -18.11 -16.97 0.84
CA GLY A 40 -18.46 -15.71 1.50
C GLY A 40 -17.27 -14.93 2.07
N LYS A 41 -16.04 -15.45 1.95
CA LYS A 41 -14.80 -14.78 2.38
C LYS A 41 -14.41 -13.66 1.43
N LEU A 42 -13.50 -12.77 1.80
CA LEU A 42 -12.99 -11.76 0.88
C LEU A 42 -12.24 -12.40 -0.31
N ALA A 43 -12.70 -12.10 -1.52
CA ALA A 43 -12.04 -12.45 -2.79
C ALA A 43 -11.16 -11.30 -3.30
N ALA A 44 -11.57 -10.05 -3.09
CA ALA A 44 -10.78 -8.88 -3.41
C ALA A 44 -11.21 -7.67 -2.57
N VAL A 45 -10.34 -6.68 -2.50
CA VAL A 45 -10.61 -5.40 -1.87
C VAL A 45 -10.01 -4.28 -2.72
N GLY A 46 -10.76 -3.19 -2.87
CA GLY A 46 -10.35 -1.97 -3.55
C GLY A 46 -10.19 -0.83 -2.56
N PHE A 47 -8.96 -0.33 -2.41
CA PHE A 47 -8.63 0.84 -1.61
C PHE A 47 -8.59 2.10 -2.47
N GLY A 48 -9.02 3.22 -1.91
CA GLY A 48 -8.94 4.52 -2.54
C GLY A 48 -9.47 5.66 -1.68
N ASP A 49 -9.79 6.77 -2.33
CA ASP A 49 -10.29 8.01 -1.71
C ASP A 49 -11.62 8.44 -2.37
N GLU A 50 -12.01 9.72 -2.24
CA GLU A 50 -13.24 10.26 -2.83
C GLU A 50 -13.30 10.12 -4.37
N THR A 51 -12.18 9.87 -5.04
CA THR A 51 -12.10 9.67 -6.50
C THR A 51 -12.41 8.22 -6.91
N GLY A 52 -12.47 7.29 -5.94
CA GLY A 52 -12.77 5.88 -6.14
C GLY A 52 -11.56 4.95 -5.92
N PRO A 53 -11.75 3.62 -6.06
CA PRO A 53 -10.72 2.64 -5.73
C PRO A 53 -9.64 2.56 -6.82
N TYR A 54 -8.39 2.78 -6.45
CA TYR A 54 -7.23 2.74 -7.35
C TYR A 54 -6.22 1.64 -7.01
N PHE A 55 -6.26 1.07 -5.80
CA PHE A 55 -5.35 0.00 -5.40
C PHE A 55 -6.14 -1.24 -5.00
N TRP A 56 -5.99 -2.32 -5.78
CA TRP A 56 -6.71 -3.56 -5.54
C TRP A 56 -5.79 -4.71 -5.17
N VAL A 57 -6.19 -5.47 -4.17
CA VAL A 57 -5.60 -6.76 -3.83
C VAL A 57 -6.68 -7.83 -3.83
N GLY A 58 -6.38 -9.00 -4.36
CA GLY A 58 -7.36 -10.08 -4.41
C GLY A 58 -6.78 -11.40 -4.86
N LYS A 59 -7.61 -12.44 -4.86
CA LYS A 59 -7.28 -13.72 -5.48
C LYS A 59 -7.33 -13.56 -7.00
N SER A 60 -6.37 -14.16 -7.69
CA SER A 60 -6.44 -14.36 -9.15
C SER A 60 -5.95 -15.75 -9.52
N ALA A 61 -6.14 -16.15 -10.77
CA ALA A 61 -5.61 -17.41 -11.30
C ALA A 61 -4.06 -17.44 -11.34
N ASN A 62 -3.41 -16.28 -11.27
CA ASN A 62 -1.96 -16.18 -11.26
C ASN A 62 -1.42 -16.25 -9.83
N ALA A 63 -0.28 -16.94 -9.67
CA ALA A 63 0.43 -16.95 -8.40
C ALA A 63 0.81 -15.51 -7.99
N PRO A 64 0.83 -15.19 -6.68
CA PRO A 64 1.39 -13.94 -6.20
C PRO A 64 2.84 -13.82 -6.69
N GLY A 65 3.18 -12.63 -7.20
CA GLY A 65 4.52 -12.31 -7.68
C GLY A 65 4.98 -10.99 -7.09
N TYR A 66 6.28 -10.73 -7.14
CA TYR A 66 6.84 -9.47 -6.65
C TYR A 66 6.30 -8.28 -7.45
N CYS A 67 5.79 -7.28 -6.73
CA CYS A 67 5.47 -5.97 -7.28
C CYS A 67 6.10 -4.86 -6.45
N HIS A 68 6.28 -3.69 -7.08
CA HIS A 68 6.62 -2.45 -6.41
C HIS A 68 5.55 -1.40 -6.71
N VAL A 69 5.00 -0.80 -5.66
CA VAL A 69 3.97 0.24 -5.75
C VAL A 69 4.34 1.39 -4.83
N ALA A 70 4.42 2.59 -5.38
CA ALA A 70 4.65 3.81 -4.63
C ALA A 70 3.38 4.66 -4.57
N PHE A 71 2.96 5.01 -3.36
CA PHE A 71 1.86 5.91 -3.09
C PHE A 71 2.38 7.33 -2.86
N SER A 72 1.67 8.32 -3.39
CA SER A 72 1.92 9.72 -3.07
C SER A 72 1.44 10.03 -1.66
N ALA A 73 2.33 10.53 -0.82
CA ALA A 73 2.00 11.13 0.46
C ALA A 73 1.93 12.66 0.31
N ALA A 74 1.12 13.32 1.15
CA ALA A 74 1.00 14.78 1.16
C ALA A 74 2.07 15.46 2.03
N SER A 75 2.79 14.70 2.87
CA SER A 75 3.87 15.24 3.70
C SER A 75 4.84 14.15 4.19
N ARG A 76 5.95 14.58 4.80
CA ARG A 76 6.93 13.65 5.44
C ARG A 76 6.34 12.94 6.65
N GLU A 77 5.39 13.58 7.34
CA GLU A 77 4.63 13.02 8.46
C GLU A 77 3.77 11.84 7.99
N GLU A 78 3.08 11.98 6.85
CA GLU A 78 2.30 10.89 6.26
C GLU A 78 3.20 9.72 5.85
N VAL A 79 4.39 9.98 5.30
CA VAL A 79 5.38 8.91 5.01
C VAL A 79 5.81 8.17 6.29
N ARG A 80 6.04 8.89 7.40
CA ARG A 80 6.38 8.27 8.69
C ARG A 80 5.21 7.47 9.26
N ALA A 81 4.00 8.04 9.23
CA ALA A 81 2.80 7.37 9.72
C ALA A 81 2.49 6.09 8.92
N PHE A 82 2.67 6.12 7.59
CA PHE A 82 2.59 4.95 6.73
C PHE A 82 3.58 3.86 7.17
N PHE A 83 4.84 4.22 7.39
CA PHE A 83 5.87 3.27 7.79
C PHE A 83 5.56 2.64 9.14
N ASP A 84 5.24 3.46 10.14
CA ASP A 84 4.91 2.99 11.49
C ASP A 84 3.69 2.07 11.47
N ALA A 85 2.64 2.43 10.71
CA ALA A 85 1.46 1.59 10.53
C ALA A 85 1.81 0.24 9.87
N ALA A 86 2.69 0.24 8.88
CA ALA A 86 3.08 -0.97 8.17
C ALA A 86 3.91 -1.92 9.05
N ILE A 87 4.88 -1.39 9.80
CA ILE A 87 5.65 -2.20 10.74
C ILE A 87 4.74 -2.77 11.83
N ASN A 88 3.82 -1.97 12.39
CA ASN A 88 2.86 -2.44 13.38
C ASN A 88 1.89 -3.50 12.84
N ALA A 89 1.57 -3.44 11.54
CA ALA A 89 0.75 -4.44 10.86
C ALA A 89 1.53 -5.71 10.43
N GLY A 90 2.81 -5.83 10.83
CA GLY A 90 3.64 -7.00 10.54
C GLY A 90 4.43 -6.94 9.23
N GLY A 91 4.44 -5.78 8.57
CA GLY A 91 5.31 -5.52 7.43
C GLY A 91 6.79 -5.56 7.84
N LYS A 92 7.66 -5.87 6.88
CA LYS A 92 9.11 -5.87 7.11
C LYS A 92 9.72 -4.57 6.61
N ASP A 93 10.64 -4.00 7.38
CA ASP A 93 11.42 -2.85 6.93
C ASP A 93 12.19 -3.19 5.65
N ASN A 94 12.06 -2.34 4.64
CA ASN A 94 12.81 -2.39 3.38
C ASN A 94 13.51 -1.05 3.06
N GLY A 95 13.48 -0.10 4.00
CA GLY A 95 14.00 1.25 3.88
C GLY A 95 13.22 2.23 4.74
N ALA A 96 13.72 2.49 5.96
CA ALA A 96 13.15 3.44 6.90
C ALA A 96 12.89 4.85 6.31
N PRO A 97 11.94 5.63 6.86
CA PRO A 97 11.62 6.97 6.39
C PRO A 97 12.85 7.87 6.31
N GLY A 98 13.06 8.49 5.16
CA GLY A 98 14.17 9.43 5.01
C GLY A 98 14.33 10.01 3.61
N PRO A 99 15.27 10.95 3.44
CA PRO A 99 15.58 11.51 2.13
C PRO A 99 16.17 10.45 1.20
N ARG A 100 15.92 10.59 -0.10
CA ARG A 100 16.48 9.77 -1.19
C ARG A 100 17.16 10.69 -2.22
N PRO A 101 18.29 11.34 -1.86
CA PRO A 101 18.92 12.37 -2.70
C PRO A 101 19.45 11.84 -4.04
N LYS A 102 19.60 10.52 -4.18
CA LYS A 102 19.95 9.85 -5.44
C LYS A 102 18.79 9.85 -6.46
N TYR A 103 17.54 10.01 -6.01
CA TYR A 103 16.35 10.04 -6.87
C TYR A 103 15.99 11.47 -7.24
N HIS A 104 15.83 12.32 -6.22
CA HIS A 104 15.59 13.75 -6.35
C HIS A 104 15.94 14.42 -5.00
N PRO A 105 16.47 15.67 -4.98
CA PRO A 105 16.89 16.35 -3.74
C PRO A 105 15.79 16.40 -2.67
N ASP A 106 14.55 16.61 -3.11
CA ASP A 106 13.37 16.74 -2.25
C ASP A 106 12.57 15.44 -2.08
N TYR A 107 13.11 14.29 -2.51
CA TYR A 107 12.42 13.01 -2.40
C TYR A 107 12.54 12.46 -0.98
N TYR A 108 11.43 12.32 -0.28
CA TYR A 108 11.37 11.70 1.04
C TYR A 108 10.44 10.49 0.98
N ALA A 109 10.94 9.32 1.37
CA ALA A 109 10.17 8.08 1.23
C ALA A 109 10.47 7.05 2.32
N ALA A 110 9.59 6.06 2.41
CA ALA A 110 9.72 4.87 3.24
C ALA A 110 9.27 3.64 2.46
N PHE A 111 9.88 2.49 2.73
CA PHE A 111 9.69 1.23 2.01
C PHE A 111 9.44 0.10 3.00
N VAL A 112 8.44 -0.72 2.71
CA VAL A 112 8.08 -1.89 3.51
C VAL A 112 7.74 -3.06 2.59
N LEU A 113 8.05 -4.28 3.04
CA LEU A 113 7.54 -5.49 2.40
C LEU A 113 6.19 -5.85 3.01
N ASP A 114 5.20 -6.07 2.16
CA ASP A 114 3.89 -6.60 2.55
C ASP A 114 3.97 -8.12 2.90
N PRO A 115 2.85 -8.75 3.31
CA PRO A 115 2.83 -10.18 3.66
C PRO A 115 3.29 -11.13 2.55
N ASP A 116 3.16 -10.73 1.29
CA ASP A 116 3.52 -11.50 0.10
C ASP A 116 4.94 -11.13 -0.41
N GLY A 117 5.60 -10.15 0.20
CA GLY A 117 6.93 -9.68 -0.18
C GLY A 117 6.94 -8.58 -1.25
N ASN A 118 5.79 -7.96 -1.54
CA ASN A 118 5.73 -6.80 -2.42
C ASN A 118 6.38 -5.58 -1.76
N ASN A 119 7.12 -4.78 -2.54
CA ASN A 119 7.77 -3.57 -2.05
C ASN A 119 6.82 -2.38 -2.13
N ILE A 120 6.23 -2.00 -1.00
CA ILE A 120 5.28 -0.89 -0.90
C ILE A 120 5.99 0.35 -0.39
N GLU A 121 5.82 1.44 -1.11
CA GLU A 121 6.45 2.73 -0.83
C GLU A 121 5.41 3.80 -0.57
N ALA A 122 5.70 4.70 0.36
CA ALA A 122 5.08 6.02 0.43
C ALA A 122 6.15 7.08 0.17
N ALA A 123 5.85 8.01 -0.74
CA ALA A 123 6.79 9.03 -1.17
C ALA A 123 6.15 10.42 -1.20
N PHE A 124 6.92 11.41 -0.74
CA PHE A 124 6.61 12.82 -0.81
C PHE A 124 7.73 13.54 -1.55
N VAL A 125 7.38 14.43 -2.49
CA VAL A 125 8.34 15.31 -3.17
C VAL A 125 8.02 16.74 -2.79
N GLY A 126 8.89 17.34 -1.98
CA GLY A 126 8.74 18.71 -1.53
C GLY A 126 9.84 19.11 -0.54
N PRO A 127 10.05 20.42 -0.35
CA PRO A 127 11.07 20.93 0.56
C PRO A 127 10.86 20.39 1.99
N GLU A 128 11.90 20.46 2.82
CA GLU A 128 11.69 20.28 4.26
C GLU A 128 10.70 21.37 4.71
N GLY A 129 9.53 20.96 5.21
CA GLY A 129 8.54 21.86 5.79
C GLY A 129 9.05 22.51 7.07
#